data_AF-A0A2P2FL77-F1
#
_entry.id   AF-A0A2P2FL77-F1
#
_cell.length_a   1.000
_cell.length_b   1.000
_cell.length_c   1.000
_cell.angle_alpha   90.00
_cell.angle_beta   90.00
_cell.angle_gamma   90.00
#
_symmetry.space_group_name_H-M   'P 1'
#
loop_
_entity.id
_entity.type
_entity.pdbx_description
1 polymer ?
#
loop_
_entity_poly.entity_id
_entity_poly.type
_entity_poly.pdbx_seq_one_letter_code
_entity_poly.pdbx_strand_id
1 'polypeptide(L)'
;MIVPVEQPERTPKAPRRLLWVVGVVAVLVVAAAVTTGAVVLNRATDPPAPAALPRDTVPVPLGERELCGLRLLVAVGADADMAVAAEALRDDPKARRVFTETKARAYERFKQLFADRPELLRSVTPDLLPAAVHLVPVAGIDVEAWANELRQRFPKAEKVDVLDPARIAAQLTTTPPPCPPSGER
;
A
#
# COMPACT_ATOMS: atom_id res chain seq x y z
N MET A 1 20.97 -13.39 -97.83
CA MET A 1 21.70 -12.66 -96.77
C MET A 1 20.66 -12.27 -95.74
N ILE A 2 20.54 -13.03 -94.65
CA ILE A 2 19.54 -12.85 -93.59
C ILE A 2 20.29 -12.31 -92.38
N VAL A 3 19.94 -11.09 -91.95
CA VAL A 3 20.47 -10.47 -90.72
C VAL A 3 19.56 -10.90 -89.56
N PRO A 4 20.10 -11.39 -88.43
CA PRO A 4 19.28 -11.71 -87.27
C PRO A 4 18.93 -10.42 -86.51
N VAL A 5 17.66 -10.28 -86.13
CA VAL A 5 17.18 -9.23 -85.22
C VAL A 5 17.31 -9.76 -83.80
N GLU A 6 18.15 -9.11 -83.00
CA GLU A 6 18.31 -9.36 -81.57
C GLU A 6 17.11 -8.78 -80.80
N GLN A 7 16.44 -9.60 -79.98
CA GLN A 7 15.37 -9.12 -79.11
C GLN A 7 15.94 -8.65 -77.76
N PRO A 8 15.54 -7.47 -77.26
CA PRO A 8 16.00 -6.99 -75.95
C PRO A 8 15.31 -7.77 -74.81
N GLU A 9 16.11 -8.20 -73.85
CA GLU A 9 15.67 -8.81 -72.58
C GLU A 9 14.60 -7.97 -71.88
N ARG A 10 13.43 -8.57 -71.64
CA ARG A 10 12.44 -8.03 -70.71
C ARG A 10 12.89 -8.32 -69.28
N THR A 11 13.39 -7.31 -68.60
CA THR A 11 13.47 -7.33 -67.14
C THR A 11 12.05 -7.40 -66.55
N PRO A 12 11.74 -8.36 -65.65
CA PRO A 12 10.41 -8.46 -65.07
C PRO A 12 10.22 -7.32 -64.07
N LYS A 13 9.41 -6.31 -64.43
CA LYS A 13 8.93 -5.29 -63.49
C LYS A 13 8.07 -5.98 -62.44
N ALA A 14 8.57 -6.04 -61.20
CA ALA A 14 7.81 -6.51 -60.06
C ALA A 14 6.44 -5.78 -60.00
N PRO A 15 5.32 -6.50 -59.84
CA PRO A 15 4.00 -5.89 -59.88
C PRO A 15 3.89 -4.88 -58.75
N ARG A 16 3.47 -3.66 -59.08
CA ARG A 16 3.35 -2.50 -58.16
C ARG A 16 2.60 -2.80 -56.85
N ARG A 17 1.75 -3.84 -56.84
CA ARG A 17 1.06 -4.37 -55.66
C ARG A 17 2.01 -5.08 -54.67
N LEU A 18 3.03 -5.79 -55.15
CA LEU A 18 4.03 -6.47 -54.33
C LEU A 18 4.90 -5.45 -53.58
N LEU A 19 5.32 -4.37 -54.26
CA LEU A 19 6.05 -3.28 -53.62
C LEU A 19 5.21 -2.56 -52.54
N TRP A 20 3.91 -2.43 -52.76
CA TRP A 20 2.99 -1.84 -51.77
C TRP A 20 2.83 -2.73 -50.53
N VAL A 21 2.69 -4.05 -50.72
CA VAL A 21 2.57 -5.01 -49.63
C VAL A 21 3.84 -5.04 -48.78
N VAL A 22 5.03 -5.04 -49.41
CA VAL A 22 6.31 -4.99 -48.70
C VAL A 22 6.45 -3.70 -47.89
N GLY A 23 6.03 -2.55 -48.45
CA GLY A 23 6.02 -1.28 -47.74
C GLY A 23 5.12 -1.29 -46.49
N VAL A 24 3.89 -1.81 -46.61
CA VAL A 24 2.95 -1.90 -45.48
C VAL A 24 3.48 -2.84 -44.38
N VAL A 25 4.03 -4.00 -44.77
CA VAL A 25 4.62 -4.95 -43.81
C VAL A 25 5.82 -4.34 -43.09
N ALA A 26 6.71 -3.64 -43.81
CA ALA A 26 7.86 -2.97 -43.21
C ALA A 26 7.42 -1.90 -42.19
N VAL A 27 6.41 -1.08 -42.51
CA VAL A 27 5.86 -0.08 -41.60
C VAL A 27 5.26 -0.73 -40.34
N LEU A 28 4.52 -1.82 -40.48
CA LEU A 28 3.93 -2.54 -39.34
C LEU A 28 5.00 -3.15 -38.43
N VAL A 29 6.06 -3.72 -38.99
CA VAL A 29 7.18 -4.30 -38.22
C VAL A 29 7.93 -3.20 -37.46
N VAL A 30 8.19 -2.06 -38.10
CA VAL A 30 8.83 -0.91 -37.43
C VAL A 30 7.93 -0.36 -36.32
N ALA A 31 6.64 -0.20 -36.54
CA ALA A 31 5.69 0.24 -35.51
C ALA A 31 5.64 -0.73 -34.31
N ALA A 32 5.65 -2.04 -34.55
CA ALA A 32 5.69 -3.06 -33.50
C ALA A 32 7.01 -3.02 -32.72
N ALA A 33 8.15 -2.83 -33.39
CA ALA A 33 9.46 -2.73 -32.74
C ALA A 33 9.57 -1.46 -31.88
N VAL A 34 9.08 -0.32 -32.36
CA VAL A 34 9.09 0.97 -31.63
C VAL A 34 8.19 0.91 -30.40
N THR A 35 6.99 0.35 -30.53
CA THR A 35 6.07 0.20 -29.39
C THR A 35 6.62 -0.74 -28.32
N THR A 36 7.20 -1.87 -28.73
CA THR A 36 7.82 -2.82 -27.79
C THR A 36 9.05 -2.21 -27.10
N GLY A 37 9.90 -1.51 -27.85
CA GLY A 37 11.07 -0.80 -27.32
C GLY A 37 10.69 0.29 -26.31
N ALA A 38 9.67 1.09 -26.62
CA ALA A 38 9.18 2.14 -25.72
C ALA A 38 8.62 1.57 -24.40
N VAL A 39 7.88 0.46 -24.46
CA VAL A 39 7.32 -0.19 -23.24
C VAL A 39 8.42 -0.80 -22.37
N VAL A 40 9.44 -1.40 -22.97
CA VAL A 40 10.57 -1.98 -22.21
C VAL A 40 11.43 -0.87 -21.59
N LEU A 41 11.67 0.22 -22.32
CA LEU A 41 12.44 1.35 -21.81
C LEU A 41 11.71 2.08 -20.67
N ASN A 42 10.38 2.22 -20.78
CA ASN A 42 9.57 2.86 -19.74
C ASN A 42 9.50 2.04 -18.44
N ARG A 43 9.53 0.70 -18.52
CA ARG A 43 9.64 -0.17 -17.33
C ARG A 43 11.02 -0.16 -16.70
N ALA A 44 12.07 0.12 -17.47
CA ALA A 44 13.44 0.20 -16.95
C ALA A 44 13.71 1.51 -16.16
N THR A 45 12.87 2.53 -16.36
CA THR A 45 12.93 3.80 -15.64
C THR A 45 12.06 3.85 -14.39
N ASP A 46 11.25 2.83 -14.12
CA ASP A 46 10.49 2.76 -12.88
C ASP A 46 11.50 2.58 -11.72
N PRO A 47 11.51 3.49 -10.73
CA PRO A 47 12.35 3.31 -9.55
C PRO A 47 11.99 1.97 -8.91
N PRO A 48 12.99 1.18 -8.46
CA PRO A 48 12.73 -0.10 -7.83
C PRO A 48 11.75 0.12 -6.67
N ALA A 49 10.67 -0.66 -6.66
CA ALA A 49 9.69 -0.60 -5.58
C ALA A 49 10.45 -0.67 -4.25
N PRO A 50 10.17 0.23 -3.28
CA PRO A 50 10.87 0.22 -2.01
C PRO A 50 10.79 -1.18 -1.43
N ALA A 51 11.94 -1.73 -1.02
CA ALA A 51 12.02 -3.10 -0.51
C ALA A 51 10.93 -3.30 0.54
N ALA A 52 10.06 -4.30 0.31
CA ALA A 52 8.97 -4.59 1.22
C ALA A 52 9.57 -4.88 2.61
N LEU A 53 9.16 -4.09 3.60
CA LEU A 53 9.60 -4.32 4.97
C LEU A 53 9.17 -5.72 5.43
N PRO A 54 9.99 -6.38 6.26
CA PRO A 54 9.63 -7.69 6.78
C PRO A 54 8.30 -7.61 7.54
N ARG A 55 7.48 -8.63 7.35
CA ARG A 55 6.26 -8.84 8.12
C ARG A 55 6.64 -9.57 9.40
N ASP A 56 6.27 -8.98 10.53
CA ASP A 56 6.45 -9.53 11.86
C ASP A 56 5.14 -9.33 12.61
N THR A 57 4.30 -10.34 12.54
CA THR A 57 2.92 -10.28 13.02
C THR A 57 2.74 -10.99 14.35
N VAL A 58 3.83 -11.44 14.99
CA VAL A 58 3.79 -11.90 16.37
C VAL A 58 3.28 -10.72 17.22
N PRO A 59 2.16 -10.87 17.95
CA PRO A 59 1.64 -9.80 18.76
C PRO A 59 2.67 -9.33 19.78
N VAL A 60 2.95 -8.03 19.79
CA VAL A 60 3.88 -7.42 20.74
C VAL A 60 3.19 -6.28 21.49
N PRO A 61 3.54 -6.03 22.76
CA PRO A 61 3.06 -4.83 23.45
C PRO A 61 3.47 -3.57 22.69
N LEU A 62 2.56 -2.58 22.61
CA LEU A 62 2.87 -1.26 22.10
C LEU A 62 3.96 -0.60 22.96
N GLY A 63 3.88 -0.75 24.27
CA GLY A 63 4.89 -0.23 25.20
C GLY A 63 5.07 1.28 25.02
N GLU A 64 6.34 1.72 24.92
CA GLU A 64 6.72 3.12 24.72
C GLU A 64 6.83 3.53 23.24
N ARG A 65 6.45 2.64 22.30
CA ARG A 65 6.56 2.88 20.85
C ARG A 65 5.51 3.88 20.40
N GLU A 66 5.87 4.73 19.45
CA GLU A 66 4.94 5.68 18.84
C GLU A 66 4.61 5.24 17.42
N LEU A 67 3.34 4.93 17.13
CA LEU A 67 2.91 4.67 15.75
C LEU A 67 2.52 5.99 15.08
N CYS A 68 3.43 6.50 14.25
CA CYS A 68 3.27 7.75 13.51
C CYS A 68 2.77 7.56 12.07
N GLY A 69 2.76 6.32 11.58
CA GLY A 69 2.30 5.97 10.25
C GLY A 69 0.81 5.67 10.18
N LEU A 70 0.36 5.31 8.98
CA LEU A 70 -0.97 4.75 8.76
C LEU A 70 -1.13 3.46 9.58
N ARG A 71 -2.22 3.37 10.35
CA ARG A 71 -2.57 2.17 11.13
C ARG A 71 -4.07 1.97 11.20
N LEU A 72 -4.50 0.75 11.49
CA LEU A 72 -5.86 0.47 11.93
C LEU A 72 -5.86 0.24 13.44
N LEU A 73 -6.93 0.67 14.10
CA LEU A 73 -7.17 0.46 15.52
C LEU A 73 -8.41 -0.43 15.66
N VAL A 74 -8.29 -1.53 16.41
CA VAL A 74 -9.43 -2.36 16.85
C VAL A 74 -9.53 -2.22 18.36
N ALA A 75 -10.50 -1.43 18.83
CA ALA A 75 -10.77 -1.19 20.24
C ALA A 75 -11.78 -2.22 20.79
N VAL A 76 -11.48 -2.77 21.96
CA VAL A 76 -12.28 -3.77 22.65
C VAL A 76 -12.36 -3.44 24.14
N GLY A 77 -13.42 -3.89 24.81
CA GLY A 77 -13.70 -3.45 26.19
C GLY A 77 -12.77 -4.03 27.25
N ALA A 78 -12.15 -5.19 26.99
CA ALA A 78 -11.34 -5.93 27.97
C ALA A 78 -9.97 -6.39 27.39
N ASP A 79 -8.97 -6.46 28.27
CA ASP A 79 -7.61 -6.90 27.91
C ASP A 79 -7.58 -8.35 27.39
N ALA A 80 -8.46 -9.23 27.91
CA ALA A 80 -8.55 -10.61 27.45
C ALA A 80 -9.07 -10.71 26.00
N ASP A 81 -10.08 -9.90 25.64
CA ASP A 81 -10.60 -9.85 24.27
C ASP A 81 -9.56 -9.27 23.31
N MET A 82 -8.73 -8.33 23.78
CA MET A 82 -7.62 -7.78 23.01
C MET A 82 -6.56 -8.85 22.71
N ALA A 83 -6.22 -9.69 23.69
CA ALA A 83 -5.29 -10.80 23.46
C ALA A 83 -5.86 -11.82 22.44
N VAL A 84 -7.15 -12.16 22.55
CA VAL A 84 -7.82 -13.04 21.58
C VAL A 84 -7.84 -12.42 20.18
N ALA A 85 -8.16 -11.13 20.06
CA ALA A 85 -8.17 -10.43 18.78
C ALA A 85 -6.76 -10.37 18.15
N ALA A 86 -5.74 -10.09 18.97
CA ALA A 86 -4.36 -10.03 18.52
C ALA A 86 -3.87 -11.38 17.99
N GLU A 87 -4.16 -12.48 18.70
CA GLU A 87 -3.85 -13.83 18.22
C GLU A 87 -4.60 -14.15 16.92
N ALA A 88 -5.87 -13.77 16.79
CA ALA A 88 -6.62 -13.96 15.54
C ALA A 88 -6.04 -13.17 14.36
N LEU A 89 -5.40 -12.02 14.63
CA LEU A 89 -4.83 -11.12 13.62
C LEU A 89 -3.37 -11.44 13.28
N ARG A 90 -2.71 -12.34 14.02
CA ARG A 90 -1.30 -12.68 13.81
C ARG A 90 -1.01 -13.22 12.41
N ASP A 91 -1.94 -13.94 11.79
CA ASP A 91 -1.70 -14.55 10.48
C ASP A 91 -2.35 -13.75 9.34
N ASP A 92 -2.89 -12.56 9.63
CA ASP A 92 -3.55 -11.73 8.61
C ASP A 92 -2.52 -11.23 7.57
N PRO A 93 -2.64 -11.62 6.27
CA PRO A 93 -1.71 -11.23 5.22
C PRO A 93 -1.59 -9.71 5.03
N LYS A 94 -2.61 -8.95 5.42
CA LYS A 94 -2.67 -7.49 5.29
C LYS A 94 -1.92 -6.78 6.41
N ALA A 95 -1.69 -7.46 7.54
CA ALA A 95 -0.91 -6.95 8.65
C ALA A 95 0.60 -7.16 8.41
N ARG A 96 1.36 -6.07 8.54
CA ARG A 96 2.82 -6.13 8.67
C ARG A 96 3.24 -6.28 10.13
N ARG A 97 2.54 -5.59 11.04
CA ARG A 97 2.79 -5.60 12.50
C ARG A 97 1.47 -5.62 13.26
N VAL A 98 1.48 -6.30 14.41
CA VAL A 98 0.36 -6.38 15.35
C VAL A 98 0.85 -5.92 16.72
N PHE A 99 0.28 -4.83 17.23
CA PHE A 99 0.58 -4.33 18.57
C PHE A 99 -0.62 -4.47 19.49
N THR A 100 -0.35 -4.71 20.76
CA THR A 100 -1.33 -4.81 21.82
C THR A 100 -1.19 -3.64 22.79
N GLU A 101 -2.33 -3.08 23.19
CA GLU A 101 -2.39 -2.03 24.20
C GLU A 101 -3.48 -2.39 25.22
N THR A 102 -3.08 -2.59 26.47
CA THR A 102 -4.03 -2.84 27.57
C THR A 102 -4.70 -1.55 28.01
N LYS A 103 -5.84 -1.64 28.71
CA LYS A 103 -6.52 -0.47 29.30
C LYS A 103 -5.58 0.35 30.18
N ALA A 104 -4.79 -0.33 31.01
CA ALA A 104 -3.81 0.31 31.89
C ALA A 104 -2.76 1.09 31.08
N ARG A 105 -2.24 0.53 29.99
CA ARG A 105 -1.25 1.23 29.15
C ARG A 105 -1.87 2.37 28.35
N ALA A 106 -3.08 2.20 27.85
CA ALA A 106 -3.85 3.28 27.21
C ALA A 106 -4.04 4.46 28.18
N TYR A 107 -4.33 4.19 29.46
CA TYR A 107 -4.47 5.23 30.48
C TYR A 107 -3.15 5.93 30.82
N GLU A 108 -2.05 5.19 30.97
CA GLU A 108 -0.73 5.80 31.16
C GLU A 108 -0.37 6.73 29.99
N ARG A 109 -0.57 6.28 28.76
CA ARG A 109 -0.32 7.08 27.56
C ARG A 109 -1.25 8.29 27.47
N PHE A 110 -2.52 8.15 27.85
CA PHE A 110 -3.47 9.26 27.95
C PHE A 110 -2.97 10.33 28.92
N LYS A 111 -2.48 9.94 30.10
CA LYS A 111 -1.92 10.91 31.08
C LYS A 111 -0.72 11.67 30.51
N GLN A 112 0.14 11.00 29.75
CA GLN A 112 1.29 11.64 29.11
C GLN A 112 0.85 12.62 28.01
N LEU A 113 -0.07 12.20 27.12
CA LEU A 113 -0.59 13.01 26.02
C LEU A 113 -1.31 14.28 26.49
N PHE A 114 -1.99 14.21 27.62
CA PHE A 114 -2.80 15.30 28.17
C PHE A 114 -2.23 15.85 29.48
N ALA A 115 -0.91 15.71 29.70
CA ALA A 115 -0.22 16.21 30.88
C ALA A 115 -0.47 17.72 31.11
N ASP A 116 -0.54 18.49 30.03
CA ASP A 116 -0.79 19.94 30.05
C ASP A 116 -2.27 20.33 30.16
N ARG A 117 -3.16 19.35 30.31
CA ARG A 117 -4.63 19.51 30.35
C ARG A 117 -5.23 18.83 31.60
N PRO A 118 -4.96 19.35 32.81
CA PRO A 118 -5.34 18.71 34.06
C PRO A 118 -6.85 18.52 34.24
N GLU A 119 -7.67 19.35 33.60
CA GLU A 119 -9.12 19.21 33.56
C GLU A 119 -9.58 17.93 32.86
N LEU A 120 -8.88 17.49 31.80
CA LEU A 120 -9.16 16.24 31.10
C LEU A 120 -8.71 15.04 31.92
N LEU A 121 -7.58 15.15 32.62
CA LEU A 121 -7.07 14.08 33.47
C LEU A 121 -7.99 13.77 34.66
N ARG A 122 -8.79 14.74 35.11
CA ARG A 122 -9.77 14.55 36.19
C ARG A 122 -11.07 13.90 35.73
N SER A 123 -11.39 13.97 34.45
CA SER A 123 -12.67 13.49 33.91
C SER A 123 -12.60 12.10 33.28
N VAL A 124 -11.40 11.61 32.96
CA VAL A 124 -11.18 10.29 32.36
C VAL A 124 -10.66 9.32 33.40
N THR A 125 -11.36 8.19 33.59
CA THR A 125 -10.89 7.06 34.39
C THR A 125 -10.34 5.95 33.49
N PRO A 126 -9.48 5.06 34.02
CA PRO A 126 -8.90 3.95 33.24
C PRO A 126 -9.94 3.05 32.58
N ASP A 127 -11.10 2.87 33.22
CA ASP A 127 -12.16 1.99 32.72
C ASP A 127 -12.82 2.49 31.44
N LEU A 128 -12.73 3.80 31.16
CA LEU A 128 -13.27 4.44 29.96
C LEU A 128 -12.38 4.28 28.73
N LEU A 129 -11.13 3.85 28.90
CA LEU A 129 -10.19 3.65 27.80
C LEU A 129 -10.19 2.17 27.41
N PRO A 130 -10.55 1.83 26.17
CA PRO A 130 -10.59 0.44 25.74
C PRO A 130 -9.17 -0.14 25.64
N ALA A 131 -9.09 -1.46 25.76
CA ALA A 131 -7.92 -2.19 25.27
C ALA A 131 -7.96 -2.17 23.74
N ALA A 132 -6.81 -2.29 23.08
CA ALA A 132 -6.78 -2.21 21.63
C ALA A 132 -5.69 -3.06 20.98
N VAL A 133 -6.01 -3.49 19.75
CA VAL A 133 -5.03 -4.00 18.80
C VAL A 133 -4.75 -2.91 17.77
N HIS A 134 -3.47 -2.56 17.59
CA HIS A 134 -3.03 -1.65 16.54
C HIS A 134 -2.39 -2.46 15.41
N LEU A 135 -2.86 -2.25 14.19
CA LEU A 135 -2.39 -2.97 13.00
C LEU A 135 -1.67 -2.00 12.08
N VAL A 136 -0.41 -2.29 11.76
CA VAL A 136 0.29 -1.55 10.71
C VAL A 136 0.16 -2.35 9.41
N PRO A 137 -0.46 -1.77 8.36
CA PRO A 137 -0.68 -2.46 7.10
C PRO A 137 0.63 -2.70 6.35
N VAL A 138 0.62 -3.71 5.47
CA VAL A 138 1.56 -3.79 4.36
C VAL A 138 1.28 -2.64 3.38
N ALA A 139 2.31 -2.14 2.69
CA ALA A 139 2.15 -1.09 1.68
C ALA A 139 1.20 -1.53 0.56
N GLY A 140 0.36 -0.60 0.10
CA GLY A 140 -0.58 -0.83 -1.02
C GLY A 140 -1.88 -1.54 -0.65
N ILE A 141 -2.11 -1.89 0.62
CA ILE A 141 -3.40 -2.40 1.08
C ILE A 141 -4.45 -1.29 1.09
N ASP A 142 -5.65 -1.62 0.60
CA ASP A 142 -6.84 -0.80 0.83
C ASP A 142 -7.28 -0.93 2.30
N VAL A 143 -6.87 0.06 3.10
CA VAL A 143 -7.10 0.08 4.55
C VAL A 143 -8.55 0.33 4.93
N GLU A 144 -9.34 1.01 4.09
CA GLU A 144 -10.75 1.27 4.38
C GLU A 144 -11.57 -0.01 4.14
N ALA A 145 -11.26 -0.73 3.06
CA ALA A 145 -11.83 -2.05 2.82
C ALA A 145 -11.45 -3.03 3.94
N TRP A 146 -10.18 -3.03 4.37
CA TRP A 146 -9.74 -3.88 5.47
C TRP A 146 -10.42 -3.51 6.80
N ALA A 147 -10.60 -2.22 7.10
CA ALA A 147 -11.34 -1.79 8.29
C ALA A 147 -12.80 -2.28 8.27
N ASN A 148 -13.46 -2.27 7.11
CA ASN A 148 -14.81 -2.81 6.96
C ASN A 148 -14.87 -4.33 7.21
N GLU A 149 -13.90 -5.08 6.68
CA GLU A 149 -13.79 -6.51 6.97
C GLU A 149 -13.55 -6.77 8.46
N LEU A 150 -12.70 -5.98 9.12
CA LEU A 150 -12.43 -6.11 10.55
C LEU A 150 -13.67 -5.82 11.39
N ARG A 151 -14.51 -4.85 11.02
CA ARG A 151 -15.81 -4.59 11.69
C ARG A 151 -16.73 -5.81 11.61
N GLN A 152 -16.74 -6.50 10.47
CA GLN A 152 -17.54 -7.73 10.30
C GLN A 152 -16.95 -8.91 11.07
N ARG A 153 -15.62 -9.03 11.08
CA ARG A 153 -14.88 -10.11 11.75
C ARG A 153 -14.93 -9.99 13.27
N PHE A 154 -14.95 -8.77 13.80
CA PHE A 154 -14.99 -8.47 15.23
C PHE A 154 -16.25 -7.65 15.58
N PRO A 155 -17.46 -8.24 15.50
CA PRO A 155 -18.71 -7.53 15.73
C PRO A 155 -18.89 -7.05 17.18
N LYS A 156 -18.07 -7.55 18.11
CA LYS A 156 -18.02 -7.14 19.51
C LYS A 156 -16.97 -6.04 19.78
N ALA A 157 -16.17 -5.66 18.80
CA ALA A 157 -15.26 -4.53 18.95
C ALA A 157 -16.08 -3.26 19.20
N GLU A 158 -15.65 -2.46 20.17
CA GLU A 158 -16.28 -1.17 20.46
C GLU A 158 -16.05 -0.21 19.29
N LYS A 159 -14.88 -0.32 18.65
CA LYS A 159 -14.53 0.52 17.51
C LYS A 159 -13.52 -0.15 16.59
N VAL A 160 -13.64 0.13 15.30
CA VAL A 160 -12.58 -0.12 14.31
C VAL A 160 -12.38 1.15 13.50
N ASP A 161 -11.18 1.71 13.56
CA ASP A 161 -10.83 2.98 12.90
C ASP A 161 -9.59 2.86 12.04
N VAL A 162 -9.55 3.67 10.99
CA VAL A 162 -8.33 3.97 10.23
C VAL A 162 -7.74 5.26 10.79
N LEU A 163 -6.49 5.18 11.26
CA LEU A 163 -5.74 6.32 11.76
C LEU A 163 -4.65 6.65 10.75
N ASP A 164 -4.83 7.77 10.04
CA ASP A 164 -3.95 8.26 8.98
C ASP A 164 -3.43 9.65 9.36
N PRO A 165 -2.29 9.74 10.08
CA PRO A 165 -1.73 11.02 10.52
C PRO A 165 -1.42 11.98 9.38
N ALA A 166 -1.03 11.47 8.20
CA ALA A 166 -0.74 12.29 7.04
C ALA A 166 -2.03 12.94 6.49
N ARG A 167 -3.13 12.16 6.39
CA ARG A 167 -4.44 12.69 6.01
C ARG A 167 -4.97 13.71 7.01
N ILE A 168 -4.85 13.43 8.31
CA ILE A 168 -5.28 14.35 9.38
C ILE A 168 -4.49 15.66 9.31
N ALA A 169 -3.16 15.59 9.18
CA ALA A 169 -2.32 16.78 9.09
C ALA A 169 -2.64 17.62 7.83
N ALA A 170 -2.89 16.96 6.69
CA ALA A 170 -3.32 17.65 5.48
C ALA A 170 -4.64 18.41 5.67
N GLN A 171 -5.63 17.82 6.37
CA GLN A 171 -6.90 18.48 6.69
C GLN A 171 -6.72 19.68 7.64
N LEU A 172 -5.77 19.58 8.56
CA LEU A 172 -5.45 20.65 9.51
C LEU A 172 -4.45 21.67 8.95
N THR A 173 -4.02 21.53 7.69
CA THR A 173 -2.99 22.37 7.07
C THR A 173 -1.67 22.42 7.85
N THR A 174 -1.31 21.30 8.50
CA THR A 174 -0.06 21.15 9.26
C THR A 174 0.86 20.12 8.60
N THR A 175 2.14 20.20 8.92
CA THR A 175 3.13 19.19 8.49
C THR A 175 3.39 18.23 9.65
N PRO A 176 3.13 16.91 9.49
CA PRO A 176 3.43 15.95 10.53
C PRO A 176 4.95 15.76 10.66
N PRO A 177 5.47 15.44 11.85
CA PRO A 177 6.87 15.10 12.01
C PRO A 177 7.24 13.88 11.15
N PRO A 178 8.48 13.81 10.63
CA PRO A 178 8.88 12.74 9.71
C PRO A 178 8.71 11.37 10.36
N CYS A 179 8.00 10.48 9.69
CA CYS A 179 7.76 9.12 10.16
C CYS A 179 8.62 8.13 9.34
N PRO A 180 9.36 7.21 9.99
CA PRO A 180 10.14 6.21 9.27
C PRO A 180 9.23 5.29 8.44
N PRO A 181 9.75 4.59 7.42
CA PRO A 181 8.97 3.66 6.60
C PRO A 181 8.29 2.54 7.41
N SER A 182 8.84 2.21 8.59
CA SER A 182 8.26 1.29 9.56
C SER A 182 6.96 1.81 10.20
N GLY A 183 6.61 3.08 10.06
CA GLY A 183 5.41 3.66 10.70
C GLY A 183 5.47 3.70 12.23
N GLU A 184 6.62 3.39 12.83
CA GLU A 184 6.88 3.22 14.27
C GLU A 184 8.18 3.97 14.63
N ARG A 185 8.14 4.74 15.73
CA ARG A 185 9.30 5.35 16.39
C ARG A 185 9.59 4.68 17.73
#